data_AF-A0A3C8CBM4-F1
#
_entry.id   AF-A0A3C8CBM4-F1
#
_cell.length_a   1.000
_cell.length_b   1.000
_cell.length_c   1.000
_cell.angle_alpha   90.00
_cell.angle_beta   90.00
_cell.angle_gamma   90.00
#
_symmetry.space_group_name_H-M   'P 1'
#
loop_
_entity.id
_entity.type
_entity.pdbx_description
1 polymer ?
#
loop_
_entity_poly.entity_id
_entity_poly.type
_entity_poly.pdbx_seq_one_letter_code
_entity_poly.pdbx_strand_id
1 'polypeptide(L)'
;MIELAYTAGLRVSELVAVKVQHMNLNKLMLFVPGIGKLGARTTIFFGGLKDALQRQVGNKKPSDYLFPSERGGYLTTRSVTKFFKNALTTSGVEKQVTPHSLRQSFTAFMLAKGTDRIAVQTLLGRRAL
;
A
#
# COMPACT_ATOMS: atom_id res chain seq x y z
N MET A 1 5.00 2.79 -6.09
CA MET A 1 3.61 2.93 -5.58
C MET A 1 2.88 1.60 -5.52
N ILE A 2 2.67 0.90 -6.65
CA ILE A 2 1.92 -0.36 -6.71
C ILE A 2 2.53 -1.44 -5.82
N GLU A 3 3.85 -1.60 -5.84
CA GLU A 3 4.56 -2.57 -5.00
C GLU A 3 4.35 -2.34 -3.50
N LEU A 4 4.33 -1.08 -3.05
CA LEU A 4 4.03 -0.77 -1.65
C LEU A 4 2.58 -1.18 -1.32
N ALA A 5 1.63 -0.87 -2.20
CA ALA A 5 0.24 -1.25 -1.98
C ALA A 5 0.06 -2.77 -1.87
N TYR A 6 0.79 -3.53 -2.70
CA TYR A 6 0.80 -4.99 -2.67
C TYR A 6 1.49 -5.53 -1.41
N THR A 7 2.75 -5.17 -1.18
CA THR A 7 3.58 -5.75 -0.11
C THR A 7 3.18 -5.30 1.29
N ALA A 8 2.47 -4.16 1.41
CA ALA A 8 1.92 -3.69 2.67
C ALA A 8 0.43 -4.03 2.86
N GLY A 9 -0.19 -4.69 1.89
CA GLY A 9 -1.60 -5.05 1.93
C GLY A 9 -2.51 -3.84 2.14
N LEU A 10 -2.32 -2.78 1.35
CA LEU A 10 -3.11 -1.53 1.44
C LEU A 10 -4.36 -1.57 0.56
N ARG A 11 -5.40 -0.86 0.98
CA ARG A 11 -6.52 -0.49 0.10
C ARG A 11 -6.06 0.69 -0.75
N VAL A 12 -6.68 0.90 -1.92
CA VAL A 12 -6.37 2.09 -2.74
C VAL A 12 -6.64 3.38 -1.97
N SER A 13 -7.72 3.43 -1.18
CA SER A 13 -8.02 4.57 -0.29
C SER A 13 -6.94 4.81 0.76
N GLU A 14 -6.38 3.75 1.33
CA GLU A 14 -5.28 3.83 2.31
C GLU A 14 -3.99 4.32 1.66
N LEU A 15 -3.64 3.77 0.49
CA LEU A 15 -2.42 4.10 -0.26
C LEU A 15 -2.32 5.59 -0.57
N VAL A 16 -3.42 6.20 -1.03
CA VAL A 16 -3.40 7.61 -1.42
C VAL A 16 -3.32 8.55 -0.22
N ALA A 17 -3.71 8.11 0.97
CA ALA A 17 -3.64 8.91 2.19
C ALA A 17 -2.28 8.80 2.92
N VAL A 18 -1.35 7.96 2.45
CA VAL A 18 -0.04 7.79 3.09
C VAL A 18 0.76 9.09 3.01
N LYS A 19 1.27 9.52 4.17
CA LYS A 19 2.20 10.64 4.32
C LYS A 19 3.59 10.12 4.69
N VAL A 20 4.61 10.95 4.48
CA VAL A 20 6.00 10.62 4.81
C VAL A 20 6.15 10.22 6.29
N GLN A 21 5.53 10.98 7.20
CA GLN A 21 5.58 10.70 8.64
C GLN A 21 5.00 9.34 9.06
N HIS A 22 4.17 8.73 8.21
CA HIS A 22 3.58 7.43 8.52
C HIS A 22 4.56 6.27 8.30
N MET A 23 5.70 6.53 7.66
CA MET A 23 6.67 5.51 7.32
C MET A 23 7.82 5.43 8.32
N ASN A 24 8.17 4.21 8.69
CA ASN A 24 9.42 3.90 9.33
C ASN A 24 10.25 2.97 8.43
N LEU A 25 11.12 3.57 7.61
CA LEU A 25 11.97 2.85 6.65
C LEU A 25 13.01 1.94 7.34
N ASN A 26 13.41 2.26 8.58
CA ASN A 26 14.37 1.45 9.32
C ASN A 26 13.74 0.16 9.86
N LYS A 27 12.48 0.25 10.30
CA LYS A 27 11.71 -0.90 10.81
C LYS A 27 10.87 -1.59 9.73
N LEU A 28 10.88 -1.09 8.49
CA LEU A 28 10.02 -1.56 7.40
C LEU A 28 8.53 -1.56 7.75
N MET A 29 8.12 -0.55 8.51
CA MET A 29 6.75 -0.41 9.03
C MET A 29 6.06 0.80 8.42
N LEU A 30 4.76 0.64 8.16
CA LEU A 30 3.87 1.69 7.70
C LEU A 30 2.68 1.81 8.65
N PHE A 31 2.52 2.99 9.24
CA PHE A 31 1.29 3.35 9.91
C PHE A 31 0.22 3.71 8.87
N VAL A 32 -0.91 3.02 8.91
CA VAL A 32 -2.05 3.31 8.04
C VAL A 32 -3.06 4.09 8.87
N PRO A 33 -3.24 5.39 8.61
CA PRO A 33 -4.27 6.16 9.29
C PRO A 33 -5.63 5.55 8.97
N GLY A 34 -6.49 5.45 9.97
CA GLY A 34 -7.86 4.96 9.77
C GLY A 34 -8.60 5.87 8.78
N ILE A 35 -9.32 5.27 7.84
CA ILE A 35 -10.13 6.01 6.85
C ILE A 35 -11.59 5.56 6.95
N GLY A 36 -12.48 6.50 7.24
CA GLY A 36 -13.90 6.22 7.43
C GLY A 36 -14.12 5.26 8.60
N LYS A 37 -14.79 4.13 8.34
CA LYS A 37 -15.07 3.09 9.36
C LYS A 37 -13.89 2.15 9.64
N LEU A 38 -12.75 2.34 8.95
CA LEU A 38 -11.57 1.50 9.12
C LEU A 38 -10.68 2.08 10.22
N GLY A 39 -10.35 1.24 11.20
CA GLY A 39 -9.44 1.62 12.28
C GLY A 39 -8.01 1.84 11.77
N ALA A 40 -7.26 2.69 12.48
CA ALA A 40 -5.83 2.83 12.26
C ALA A 40 -5.11 1.51 12.58
N ARG A 41 -4.02 1.24 11.87
CA ARG A 41 -3.25 0.01 12.02
C ARG A 41 -1.82 0.20 11.57
N THR A 42 -0.93 -0.65 12.05
CA THR A 42 0.44 -0.73 11.52
C THR A 42 0.54 -1.98 10.65
N THR A 43 1.16 -1.83 9.49
CA THR A 43 1.52 -2.93 8.60
C THR A 43 3.02 -2.92 8.34
N ILE A 44 3.52 -3.99 7.74
CA ILE A 44 4.91 -4.13 7.31
C ILE A 44 4.98 -4.09 5.78
N PHE A 45 6.15 -3.80 5.22
CA PHE A 45 6.37 -3.88 3.77
C PHE A 45 7.72 -4.54 3.45
N PHE A 46 7.89 -4.93 2.19
CA PHE A 46 9.08 -5.66 1.76
C PHE A 46 10.35 -4.80 1.80
N GLY A 47 11.43 -5.34 2.36
CA GLY A 47 12.71 -4.64 2.53
C GLY A 47 13.36 -4.16 1.24
N GLY A 48 13.15 -4.88 0.13
CA GLY A 48 13.66 -4.46 -1.20
C GLY A 48 13.07 -3.15 -1.71
N LEU A 49 11.99 -2.65 -1.09
CA LEU A 49 11.43 -1.33 -1.42
C LEU A 49 12.13 -0.17 -0.72
N LYS A 50 13.02 -0.42 0.24
CA LYS A 50 13.61 0.62 1.10
C LYS A 50 14.25 1.74 0.27
N ASP A 51 15.11 1.41 -0.69
CA ASP A 51 15.84 2.41 -1.49
C ASP A 51 14.92 3.16 -2.45
N ALA A 52 13.94 2.47 -3.04
CA ALA A 52 12.93 3.10 -3.89
C ALA A 52 12.05 4.06 -3.08
N LEU A 53 11.66 3.68 -1.86
CA LEU A 53 10.86 4.50 -0.97
C LEU A 53 11.66 5.66 -0.38
N GLN A 54 12.95 5.48 -0.09
CA GLN A 54 13.83 6.55 0.37
C GLN A 54 13.99 7.62 -0.72
N ARG A 55 14.19 7.22 -1.98
CA ARG A 55 14.15 8.14 -3.13
C ARG A 55 12.77 8.80 -3.30
N GLN A 56 11.69 8.04 -3.10
CA GLN A 56 10.33 8.59 -3.16
C GLN A 56 10.09 9.64 -2.06
N VAL A 57 10.62 9.45 -0.86
CA VAL A 57 10.58 10.46 0.20
C VAL A 57 11.37 11.69 -0.23
N GLY A 58 12.64 11.53 -0.62
CA GLY A 58 13.49 12.63 -1.06
C GLY A 58 13.48 13.78 -0.04
N ASN A 59 13.19 15.00 -0.51
CA ASN A 59 13.15 16.22 0.32
C ASN A 59 11.73 16.57 0.83
N LYS A 60 10.78 15.63 0.77
CA LYS A 60 9.40 15.89 1.24
C LYS A 60 9.36 16.10 2.75
N LYS A 61 8.47 16.98 3.20
CA LYS A 61 8.21 17.21 4.64
C LYS A 61 7.42 16.04 5.23
N PRO A 62 7.49 15.81 6.55
CA PRO A 62 6.72 14.74 7.21
C PRO A 62 5.21 14.78 6.91
N SER A 63 4.65 15.98 6.78
CA SER A 63 3.22 16.23 6.51
C SER A 63 2.79 15.93 5.07
N ASP A 64 3.73 15.79 4.14
CA ASP A 64 3.46 15.66 2.72
C ASP A 64 3.00 14.24 2.38
N TYR A 65 2.17 14.12 1.35
CA TYR A 65 1.77 12.84 0.80
C TYR A 65 2.97 12.13 0.17
N LEU A 66 3.08 10.82 0.43
CA LEU A 66 4.12 10.00 -0.16
C LEU A 66 3.98 9.92 -1.70
N PHE A 67 2.74 9.86 -2.17
CA PHE A 67 2.39 9.91 -3.59
C PHE A 67 1.47 11.11 -3.85
N PRO A 68 2.06 12.31 -4.06
CA PRO A 68 1.27 13.52 -4.31
C PRO A 68 0.63 13.47 -5.70
N SER A 69 -0.46 14.21 -5.86
CA SER A 69 -1.05 14.51 -7.16
C SER A 69 -0.35 15.72 -7.79
N GLU A 70 -0.18 15.71 -9.12
CA GLU A 70 0.32 16.88 -9.88
C GLU A 70 -0.59 18.10 -9.74
N ARG A 71 -1.87 17.90 -9.40
CA ARG A 71 -2.86 18.96 -9.17
C ARG A 71 -2.87 19.47 -7.72
N GLY A 72 -1.91 19.06 -6.91
CA GLY A 72 -1.90 19.28 -5.46
C GLY A 72 -2.73 18.24 -4.70
N GLY A 73 -2.41 18.09 -3.41
CA GLY A 73 -3.03 17.09 -2.54
C GLY A 73 -2.63 15.65 -2.87
N TYR A 74 -3.54 14.70 -2.64
CA TYR A 74 -3.31 13.27 -2.87
C TYR A 74 -3.95 12.76 -4.15
N LEU A 75 -3.43 11.66 -4.68
CA LEU A 75 -4.01 10.98 -5.85
C LEU A 75 -5.44 10.53 -5.57
N THR A 76 -6.34 10.70 -6.54
CA THR A 76 -7.67 10.06 -6.43
C THR A 76 -7.56 8.55 -6.57
N THR A 77 -8.48 7.80 -5.97
CA THR A 77 -8.55 6.34 -6.14
C THR A 77 -8.74 5.93 -7.61
N ARG A 78 -9.46 6.75 -8.38
CA ARG A 78 -9.62 6.60 -9.83
C ARG A 78 -8.30 6.78 -10.57
N SER A 79 -7.49 7.77 -10.20
CA SER A 79 -6.15 7.99 -10.79
C SER A 79 -5.24 6.79 -10.55
N VAL A 80 -5.22 6.26 -9.33
CA VAL A 80 -4.44 5.05 -9.01
C VAL A 80 -4.93 3.84 -9.82
N THR A 81 -6.25 3.69 -9.97
CA THR A 81 -6.83 2.59 -10.76
C THR A 81 -6.44 2.70 -12.23
N LYS A 82 -6.45 3.92 -12.79
CA LYS A 82 -5.99 4.18 -14.17
C LYS A 82 -4.49 3.88 -14.32
N PHE A 83 -3.66 4.35 -13.39
CA PHE A 83 -2.23 4.06 -13.37
C PHE A 83 -1.97 2.56 -13.32
N PHE A 84 -2.71 1.83 -12.48
CA PHE A 84 -2.61 0.39 -12.35
C PHE A 84 -2.99 -0.35 -13.64
N LYS A 85 -4.09 0.05 -14.30
CA LYS A 85 -4.50 -0.51 -15.59
C LYS A 85 -3.43 -0.28 -16.67
N ASN A 86 -2.87 0.91 -16.74
CA ASN A 86 -1.80 1.21 -17.68
C ASN A 86 -0.56 0.34 -17.42
N ALA A 87 -0.15 0.20 -16.16
CA ALA A 87 0.97 -0.65 -15.78
C ALA A 87 0.74 -2.13 -16.16
N LEU A 88 -0.49 -2.64 -16.00
CA LEU A 88 -0.89 -3.98 -16.44
C LEU A 88 -0.76 -4.17 -17.95
N THR A 89 -1.24 -3.19 -18.73
CA THR A 89 -1.14 -3.22 -20.18
C THR A 89 0.32 -3.26 -20.62
N THR A 90 1.17 -2.43 -20.02
CA THR A 90 2.61 -2.39 -20.35
C THR A 90 3.36 -3.64 -19.88
N SER A 91 2.90 -4.32 -18.83
CA SER A 91 3.56 -5.54 -18.34
C SER A 91 3.24 -6.80 -19.15
N GLY A 92 2.35 -6.74 -20.14
CA GLY A 92 1.93 -7.90 -20.94
C GLY A 92 1.12 -8.94 -20.16
N VAL A 93 0.56 -8.56 -19.00
CA VAL A 93 -0.24 -9.49 -18.17
C VAL A 93 -1.65 -9.53 -18.74
N GLU A 94 -2.03 -10.67 -19.31
CA GLU A 94 -3.34 -10.87 -19.95
C GLU A 94 -4.48 -11.10 -18.94
N LYS A 95 -4.14 -11.49 -17.70
CA LYS A 95 -5.12 -11.73 -16.66
C LYS A 95 -5.79 -10.43 -16.23
N GLN A 96 -7.11 -10.47 -16.02
CA GLN A 96 -7.82 -9.38 -15.37
C GLN A 96 -7.40 -9.26 -13.89
N VAL A 97 -6.42 -8.38 -13.63
CA VAL A 97 -5.95 -8.07 -12.29
C VAL A 97 -6.47 -6.71 -11.87
N THR A 98 -6.87 -6.59 -10.60
CA THR A 98 -7.26 -5.32 -9.98
C THR A 98 -6.41 -5.05 -8.74
N PRO A 99 -6.41 -3.83 -8.18
CA PRO A 99 -5.77 -3.58 -6.89
C PRO A 99 -6.30 -4.49 -5.77
N HIS A 100 -7.58 -4.87 -5.82
CA HIS A 100 -8.16 -5.83 -4.89
C HIS A 100 -7.56 -7.23 -5.07
N SER A 101 -7.40 -7.68 -6.32
CA SER A 101 -6.77 -8.96 -6.65
C SER A 101 -5.33 -9.04 -6.11
N LEU A 102 -4.54 -7.97 -6.28
CA LEU A 102 -3.19 -7.91 -5.70
C LEU A 102 -3.20 -8.05 -4.18
N ARG A 103 -4.12 -7.37 -3.49
CA ARG A 103 -4.24 -7.49 -2.04
C ARG A 103 -4.66 -8.90 -1.61
N GLN A 104 -5.53 -9.56 -2.37
CA GLN A 104 -5.87 -10.97 -2.12
C GLN A 104 -4.64 -11.87 -2.29
N SER A 105 -3.84 -11.65 -3.33
CA SER A 105 -2.58 -12.38 -3.55
C SER A 105 -1.57 -12.18 -2.41
N PHE A 106 -1.48 -10.97 -1.83
CA PHE A 106 -0.67 -10.73 -0.62
C PHE A 106 -1.17 -11.56 0.57
N THR A 107 -2.49 -11.61 0.77
CA THR A 107 -3.11 -12.42 1.84
C THR A 107 -2.74 -13.89 1.69
N ALA A 108 -2.91 -14.43 0.47
CA ALA A 108 -2.55 -15.81 0.15
C ALA A 108 -1.05 -16.07 0.34
N PHE A 109 -0.19 -15.15 -0.09
CA PHE A 109 1.26 -15.25 0.11
C PHE A 109 1.64 -15.33 1.59
N MET A 110 1.09 -14.47 2.44
CA MET A 110 1.40 -14.47 3.88
C MET A 110 0.94 -15.77 4.56
N LEU A 111 -0.26 -16.26 4.20
CA LEU A 111 -0.76 -17.55 4.69
C LEU A 111 0.11 -18.72 4.22
N ALA A 112 0.53 -18.73 2.96
CA ALA A 112 1.42 -19.77 2.42
C ALA A 112 2.81 -19.76 3.07
N LYS A 113 3.26 -18.60 3.58
CA LYS A 113 4.49 -18.48 4.39
C LYS A 113 4.30 -18.90 5.86
N GLY A 114 3.14 -19.43 6.23
CA GLY A 114 2.85 -19.89 7.59
C GLY A 114 2.48 -18.76 8.56
N THR A 115 2.16 -17.56 8.06
CA THR A 115 1.68 -16.48 8.93
C THR A 115 0.30 -16.82 9.45
N ASP A 116 0.12 -16.74 10.77
CA ASP A 116 -1.18 -16.97 11.40
C ASP A 116 -2.29 -16.08 10.80
N ARG A 117 -3.49 -16.64 10.64
CA ARG A 117 -4.61 -15.96 10.00
C ARG A 117 -5.06 -14.71 10.77
N ILE A 118 -4.99 -14.71 12.10
CA ILE A 118 -5.34 -13.55 12.93
C ILE A 118 -4.28 -12.46 12.76
N ALA A 119 -3.00 -12.84 12.71
CA ALA A 119 -1.90 -11.92 12.41
C ALA A 119 -2.08 -11.27 11.03
N VAL A 120 -2.40 -12.05 9.98
CA VAL A 120 -2.68 -11.51 8.63
C VAL A 120 -3.89 -10.59 8.64
N GLN A 121 -4.97 -10.92 9.36
CA GLN A 121 -6.16 -10.05 9.45
C GLN A 121 -5.85 -8.72 10.13
N THR A 122 -5.05 -8.74 11.20
CA THR A 122 -4.55 -7.56 11.89
C THR A 122 -3.71 -6.69 10.93
N LEU A 123 -2.77 -7.30 10.21
CA LEU A 123 -1.96 -6.66 9.16
C LEU A 123 -2.76 -6.20 7.94
N LEU A 124 -4.05 -6.50 7.85
CA LEU A 124 -4.96 -6.01 6.81
C LEU A 124 -6.05 -5.08 7.36
N GLY A 125 -6.16 -4.89 8.67
CA GLY A 125 -7.23 -4.11 9.26
C GLY A 125 -8.61 -4.66 8.89
N ARG A 126 -8.73 -5.98 8.89
CA ARG A 126 -10.03 -6.66 8.91
C ARG A 126 -10.28 -7.02 10.37
N ARG A 127 -11.42 -6.60 10.92
CA ARG A 127 -11.86 -7.11 12.23
C ARG A 127 -12.05 -8.63 12.09
N ALA A 128 -11.52 -9.39 13.03
CA ALA A 128 -12.08 -10.69 13.34
C ALA A 128 -13.53 -10.45 13.77
N LEU A 129 -14.46 -11.20 13.18
CA LEU A 129 -15.77 -11.43 13.80
C LEU A 129 -15.57 -12.49 14.89
#